data_AF-A0A8J5JLY3-F1
#
_entry.id   AF-A0A8J5JLY3-F1
#
_cell.length_a   1.000
_cell.length_b   1.000
_cell.length_c   1.000
_cell.angle_alpha   90.00
_cell.angle_beta   90.00
_cell.angle_gamma   90.00
#
_symmetry.space_group_name_H-M   'P 1'
#
loop_
_entity.id
_entity.type
_entity.pdbx_description
1 polymer ?
#
loop_
_entity_poly.entity_id
_entity_poly.type
_entity_poly.pdbx_seq_one_letter_code
_entity_poly.pdbx_strand_id
1 'polypeptide(L)'
;MDSATTPDIAITNVRCFHNYLFEQGPVTSSDHLPIIMTISETPITIPAPPRRIAKQTNWELFNEKVQPNLRPKIRQSCRPKTTSR
;
A
#
# COMPACT_ATOMS: atom_id res chain seq x y z
N MET A 1 -33.67 -5.00 19.35
CA MET A 1 -32.41 -5.37 20.04
C MET A 1 -31.40 -5.57 18.95
N ASP A 2 -30.61 -4.54 18.68
CA ASP A 2 -29.57 -4.63 17.65
C ASP A 2 -28.37 -5.30 18.31
N SER A 3 -28.23 -6.59 18.05
CA SER A 3 -27.04 -7.34 18.45
C SER A 3 -25.84 -6.66 17.80
N ALA A 4 -24.91 -6.16 18.61
CA ALA A 4 -23.68 -5.55 18.12
C ALA A 4 -22.87 -6.63 17.39
N THR A 5 -23.02 -6.68 16.07
CA THR A 5 -22.37 -7.65 15.20
C THR A 5 -21.02 -7.07 14.79
N THR A 6 -19.95 -7.59 15.38
CA THR A 6 -18.59 -7.28 14.92
C THR A 6 -18.32 -8.15 13.70
N PRO A 7 -18.09 -7.58 12.50
CA PRO A 7 -17.92 -8.39 11.30
C PRO A 7 -16.56 -9.11 11.32
N ASP A 8 -16.53 -10.33 10.82
CA ASP A 8 -15.30 -11.03 10.49
C ASP A 8 -14.74 -10.49 9.17
N ILE A 9 -13.43 -10.17 9.14
CA ILE A 9 -12.79 -9.52 7.98
C ILE A 9 -11.50 -10.23 7.62
N ALA A 10 -11.37 -10.62 6.35
CA ALA A 10 -10.12 -11.05 5.75
C ALA A 10 -9.60 -9.96 4.80
N ILE A 11 -8.35 -9.52 5.00
CA ILE A 11 -7.73 -8.43 4.23
C ILE A 11 -6.57 -8.98 3.40
N THR A 12 -6.52 -8.62 2.12
CA THR A 12 -5.41 -9.00 1.22
C THR A 12 -4.51 -7.81 0.92
N ASN A 13 -3.26 -8.09 0.55
CA ASN A 13 -2.35 -7.07 0.05
C ASN A 13 -2.75 -6.71 -1.39
N VAL A 14 -2.79 -5.42 -1.73
CA VAL A 14 -2.98 -4.94 -3.12
C VAL A 14 -1.89 -5.47 -4.06
N ARG A 15 -0.73 -5.84 -3.51
CA ARG A 15 0.39 -6.48 -4.22
C ARG A 15 0.39 -8.00 -4.09
N CYS A 16 -0.70 -8.62 -3.63
CA CYS A 16 -0.81 -10.07 -3.60
C CYS A 16 -0.85 -10.55 -5.05
N PHE A 17 0.19 -11.25 -5.49
CA PHE A 17 0.29 -11.79 -6.83
C PHE A 17 -0.53 -13.07 -6.99
N HIS A 18 -1.12 -13.58 -5.90
CA HIS A 18 -1.92 -14.79 -5.93
C HIS A 18 -3.39 -14.43 -6.20
N ASN A 19 -4.01 -15.16 -7.12
CA ASN A 19 -5.46 -15.16 -7.22
C ASN A 19 -6.05 -15.71 -5.93
N TYR A 20 -7.10 -15.09 -5.43
CA TYR A 20 -7.84 -15.56 -4.27
C TYR A 20 -9.34 -15.51 -4.53
N LEU A 21 -10.06 -16.38 -3.85
CA LEU A 21 -11.53 -16.45 -3.87
C LEU A 21 -12.03 -16.47 -2.43
N PHE A 22 -13.02 -15.63 -2.13
CA PHE A 22 -13.71 -15.61 -0.85
C PHE A 22 -15.09 -16.22 -0.99
N GLU A 23 -15.41 -17.16 -0.10
CA GLU A 23 -16.70 -17.82 -0.04
C GLU A 23 -17.20 -17.87 1.40
N GLN A 24 -18.51 -17.91 1.56
CA GLN A 24 -19.13 -18.18 2.86
C GLN A 24 -19.02 -19.69 3.15
N GLY A 25 -18.55 -20.02 4.35
CA GLY A 25 -18.49 -21.39 4.83
C GLY A 25 -19.86 -21.92 5.28
N PRO A 26 -19.95 -23.22 5.60
CA PRO A 26 -21.18 -23.85 6.03
C PRO A 26 -21.72 -23.23 7.32
N VAL A 27 -23.04 -23.27 7.51
CA VAL A 27 -23.67 -22.87 8.78
C VAL A 27 -23.18 -23.82 9.87
N THR A 28 -22.61 -23.24 10.92
CA THR A 28 -22.15 -23.98 12.10
C THR A 28 -23.02 -23.66 13.31
N SER A 29 -22.74 -24.28 14.45
CA SER A 29 -23.36 -23.92 15.72
C SER A 29 -22.83 -22.61 16.32
N SER A 30 -21.84 -21.97 15.69
CA SER A 30 -21.39 -20.63 16.07
C SER A 30 -22.40 -19.58 15.63
N ASP A 31 -22.48 -18.52 16.41
CA ASP A 31 -23.13 -17.26 16.11
C ASP A 31 -22.49 -16.47 14.94
N HIS A 32 -21.36 -16.94 14.40
CA HIS A 32 -20.67 -16.39 13.24
C HIS A 32 -20.61 -17.37 12.06
N LEU A 33 -20.69 -16.83 10.84
CA LEU A 33 -20.53 -17.60 9.61
C LEU A 33 -19.05 -17.61 9.20
N PRO A 34 -18.45 -18.79 8.96
CA PRO A 34 -17.05 -18.85 8.55
C PRO A 34 -16.80 -18.17 7.21
N ILE A 35 -15.61 -17.59 7.03
CA ILE A 35 -15.12 -17.09 5.74
C ILE A 35 -14.06 -18.06 5.23
N ILE A 36 -14.28 -18.64 4.06
CA ILE A 36 -13.33 -19.53 3.39
C ILE A 36 -12.56 -18.70 2.35
N MET A 37 -11.24 -18.67 2.48
CA MET A 37 -10.35 -18.02 1.51
C MET A 37 -9.50 -19.08 0.80
N THR A 38 -9.73 -19.24 -0.49
CA THR A 38 -8.90 -20.12 -1.34
C THR A 38 -7.83 -19.27 -2.01
N ILE A 39 -6.55 -19.61 -1.83
CA ILE A 39 -5.42 -18.89 -2.45
C ILE A 39 -4.76 -19.82 -3.48
N SER A 40 -4.54 -19.30 -4.69
CA SER A 40 -3.79 -20.02 -5.73
C SER A 40 -2.33 -20.22 -5.31
N GLU A 41 -1.83 -21.45 -5.40
CA GLU A 41 -0.41 -21.77 -5.19
C GLU A 41 0.49 -21.16 -6.27
N THR A 42 -0.07 -20.88 -7.45
CA THR A 42 0.65 -20.25 -8.55
C THR A 42 0.38 -18.74 -8.56
N PRO A 43 1.37 -17.90 -8.22
CA PRO A 43 1.22 -16.46 -8.34
C PRO A 43 1.23 -16.04 -9.81
N ILE A 44 0.42 -15.05 -10.16
CA ILE A 44 0.56 -14.28 -11.39
C ILE A 44 1.86 -13.47 -11.27
N THR A 45 2.93 -14.00 -11.85
CA THR A 45 4.20 -13.28 -11.96
C THR A 45 4.08 -12.20 -13.02
N ILE A 46 3.66 -10.99 -12.61
CA ILE A 46 3.75 -9.82 -13.48
C ILE A 46 5.21 -9.34 -13.45
N PRO A 47 5.89 -9.16 -14.59
CA PRO A 47 7.21 -8.55 -14.61
C PRO A 47 7.11 -7.15 -14.03
N ALA A 48 7.64 -6.96 -12.81
CA ALA A 48 7.67 -5.66 -12.18
C ALA A 48 8.68 -4.78 -12.93
N PRO A 49 8.37 -3.50 -13.21
CA PRO A 49 9.37 -2.59 -13.73
C PRO A 49 10.53 -2.50 -12.74
N PRO A 50 11.77 -2.34 -13.22
CA PRO A 50 12.95 -2.27 -12.36
C PRO A 50 12.77 -1.16 -11.33
N ARG A 51 12.89 -1.51 -10.05
CA ARG A 51 12.81 -0.52 -8.97
C ARG A 51 14.09 0.30 -8.98
N ARG A 52 13.98 1.61 -8.76
CA ARG A 52 15.14 2.48 -8.57
C ARG A 52 15.80 2.14 -7.23
N ILE A 53 16.97 1.51 -7.26
CA ILE A 53 17.73 1.13 -6.07
C ILE A 53 18.78 2.21 -5.80
N ALA A 54 18.53 3.10 -4.83
CA ALA A 54 19.45 4.19 -4.48
C ALA A 54 20.86 3.69 -4.13
N LYS A 55 20.97 2.49 -3.56
CA LYS A 55 22.24 1.85 -3.18
C LYS A 55 23.10 1.43 -4.38
N GLN A 56 22.47 1.19 -5.53
CA GLN A 56 23.14 0.78 -6.77
C GLN A 56 23.18 1.93 -7.79
N THR A 57 22.75 3.13 -7.40
CA THR A 57 22.82 4.31 -8.25
C THR A 57 24.27 4.72 -8.40
N ASN A 58 24.72 4.85 -9.64
CA ASN A 58 25.94 5.60 -9.92
C ASN A 58 25.66 7.09 -9.66
N TRP A 59 26.12 7.58 -8.51
CA TRP A 59 25.89 8.95 -8.05
C TRP A 59 26.63 9.99 -8.89
N GLU A 60 27.73 9.62 -9.55
CA GLU A 60 28.50 10.51 -10.42
C GLU A 60 27.67 10.86 -11.65
N LEU A 61 27.12 9.84 -12.33
CA LEU A 61 26.21 10.03 -13.47
C LEU A 61 24.92 10.77 -13.09
N PHE A 62 24.42 10.56 -11.87
CA PHE A 62 23.25 11.28 -11.36
C PHE A 62 23.55 12.77 -11.19
N ASN A 63 24.70 13.12 -10.58
CA ASN A 63 25.08 14.49 -10.34
C ASN A 63 25.34 15.25 -11.65
N GLU A 64 25.94 14.60 -12.65
CA GLU A 64 26.20 15.22 -13.95
C GLU A 64 24.91 15.53 -14.72
N LYS A 65 23.93 14.60 -14.72
CA LYS A 65 22.74 14.71 -15.59
C LYS A 65 21.52 15.36 -14.93
N VAL A 66 21.35 15.19 -13.62
CA VAL A 66 20.09 15.52 -12.92
C VAL A 66 20.24 16.74 -12.01
N GLN A 67 21.41 16.89 -11.37
CA GLN A 67 21.69 18.02 -10.46
C GLN A 67 21.57 19.41 -11.12
N PRO A 68 21.98 19.64 -12.39
CA PRO A 68 21.84 20.96 -13.01
C PRO A 68 20.37 21.41 -13.15
N ASN A 69 19.44 20.46 -13.19
CA ASN A 69 18.01 20.69 -13.39
C ASN A 69 17.20 20.63 -12.09
N LEU A 70 17.81 20.24 -10.97
CA LEU A 70 17.19 20.22 -9.65
C LEU A 70 17.20 21.62 -9.05
N ARG A 71 16.21 22.44 -9.40
CA ARG A 71 15.98 23.70 -8.70
C ARG A 71 15.63 23.39 -7.24
N PRO A 72 16.34 23.94 -6.25
CA PRO A 72 15.89 23.84 -4.87
C PRO A 72 14.53 24.52 -4.77
N LYS A 73 13.47 23.76 -4.47
CA LYS A 73 12.22 24.35 -4.00
C LYS A 73 12.54 24.98 -2.65
N ILE A 74 12.85 26.28 -2.66
CA ILE A 74 12.88 27.10 -1.46
C ILE A 74 11.52 26.87 -0.80
N ARG A 75 11.50 26.13 0.32
CA ARG A 75 10.34 26.10 1.20
C ARG A 75 10.17 27.55 1.66
N GLN A 76 9.22 28.27 1.06
CA GLN A 76 8.76 29.52 1.64
C GLN A 76 8.24 29.19 3.03
N SER A 77 9.04 29.51 4.05
CA SER A 77 8.58 29.45 5.43
C SER A 77 7.39 30.39 5.55
N CYS A 78 6.20 29.85 5.78
CA CYS A 78 5.04 30.65 6.13
C CYS A 78 5.39 31.45 7.39
N ARG A 79 5.58 32.77 7.26
CA ARG A 79 5.67 33.66 8.44
C ARG A 79 4.29 33.65 9.13
N PRO A 80 4.21 33.50 10.46
CA PRO A 80 2.96 33.70 11.15
C PRO A 80 2.57 35.18 11.05
N LYS A 81 1.34 35.45 10.63
CA LYS A 81 0.76 36.80 10.69
C LYS A 81 0.57 37.14 12.17
N THR A 82 1.29 38.12 12.67
CA THR A 82 1.02 38.75 13.97
C THR A 82 -0.32 39.49 13.88
N THR A 83 -1.35 38.97 14.54
CA THR A 83 -2.57 39.72 14.87
C THR A 83 -2.26 40.69 16.00
N SER A 84 -2.16 41.99 15.70
CA SER A 84 -2.23 43.07 16.68
C SER A 84 -3.71 43.30 17.04
N ARG A 85 -3.99 43.30 18.35
CA ARG A 85 -5.27 43.66 18.98
C ARG A 85 -5.57 45.14 18.84
#